data_AF-A0A955I017-F1
#
_entry.id   AF-A0A955I017-F1
#
_cell.length_a   1.000
_cell.length_b   1.000
_cell.length_c   1.000
_cell.angle_alpha   90.00
_cell.angle_beta   90.00
_cell.angle_gamma   90.00
#
_symmetry.space_group_name_H-M   'P 1'
#
loop_
_entity.id
_entity.type
_entity.pdbx_description
1 polymer ?
#
loop_
_entity_poly.entity_id
_entity_poly.type
_entity_poly.pdbx_seq_one_letter_code
_entity_poly.pdbx_strand_id
1 'polypeptide(L)'
;MKHATAVWIELALTSILVLFLLLLKGPLAVSLSIGMVAMVASVFVVLFILVVLLAWKERARDERERLHRMLAGRIGFLTGASIAVIGIVVQMFHHMYEVDSWLVLTLGVMLIAHAIGTVYGHRNS
;
A
#
# COMPACT_ATOMS: atom_id res chain seq x y z
N MET A 1 2.78 -24.23 -5.74
CA MET A 1 2.39 -23.44 -6.93
C MET A 1 1.40 -22.32 -6.62
N LYS A 2 0.27 -22.54 -5.91
CA LYS A 2 -0.72 -21.48 -5.58
C LYS A 2 -0.20 -20.33 -4.69
N HIS A 3 0.85 -20.57 -3.91
CA HIS A 3 1.45 -19.55 -3.02
C HIS A 3 2.36 -18.57 -3.79
N ALA A 4 3.17 -19.06 -4.72
CA ALA A 4 4.04 -18.22 -5.54
C ALA A 4 3.23 -17.23 -6.39
N THR A 5 2.11 -17.68 -6.98
CA THR A 5 1.24 -16.80 -7.77
C THR A 5 0.60 -15.68 -6.95
N ALA A 6 0.33 -15.90 -5.66
CA ALA A 6 -0.24 -14.87 -4.79
C ALA A 6 0.78 -13.77 -4.48
N VAL A 7 2.04 -14.14 -4.22
CA VAL A 7 3.14 -13.18 -3.98
C VAL A 7 3.41 -12.33 -5.22
N TRP A 8 3.40 -12.94 -6.41
CA TRP A 8 3.55 -12.17 -7.66
C TRP A 8 2.41 -11.15 -7.88
N ILE A 9 1.17 -11.50 -7.53
CA ILE A 9 0.02 -10.59 -7.60
C ILE A 9 0.17 -9.45 -6.59
N GLU A 10 0.59 -9.75 -5.36
CA GLU A 10 0.83 -8.73 -4.33
C GLU A 10 1.92 -7.74 -4.76
N LEU A 11 3.04 -8.23 -5.31
CA LEU A 11 4.11 -7.41 -5.86
C LEU A 11 3.65 -6.54 -7.03
N ALA A 12 2.83 -7.10 -7.92
CA ALA A 12 2.26 -6.35 -9.04
C ALA A 12 1.33 -5.23 -8.53
N LEU A 13 0.46 -5.51 -7.56
CA LEU A 13 -0.47 -4.53 -7.01
C LEU A 13 0.22 -3.44 -6.19
N THR A 14 1.23 -3.78 -5.38
CA THR A 14 2.05 -2.78 -4.68
C THR A 14 2.81 -1.90 -5.67
N SER A 15 3.39 -2.49 -6.72
CA SER A 15 4.06 -1.73 -7.78
C SER A 15 3.09 -0.80 -8.52
N ILE A 16 1.88 -1.27 -8.83
CA ILE A 16 0.82 -0.45 -9.43
C ILE A 16 0.43 0.70 -8.49
N LEU A 17 0.27 0.44 -7.19
CA LEU A 17 -0.08 1.47 -6.20
C LEU A 17 1.02 2.53 -6.08
N VAL A 18 2.29 2.13 -6.08
CA VAL A 18 3.44 3.05 -6.08
C VAL A 18 3.51 3.87 -7.36
N LEU A 19 3.30 3.23 -8.52
CA LEU A 19 3.26 3.94 -9.80
C LEU A 19 2.10 4.94 -9.84
N PHE A 20 0.93 4.56 -9.31
CA PHE A 20 -0.24 5.41 -9.21
C PHE A 20 0.04 6.64 -8.32
N LEU A 21 0.73 6.46 -7.20
CA LEU A 21 1.18 7.54 -6.32
C LEU A 21 2.13 8.53 -7.03
N LEU A 22 3.07 8.03 -7.84
CA LEU A 22 3.98 8.87 -8.62
C LEU A 22 3.23 9.64 -9.71
N LEU A 23 2.27 9.00 -10.37
CA LEU A 23 1.41 9.63 -11.37
C LEU A 23 0.54 10.75 -10.76
N LEU A 24 0.04 10.54 -9.54
CA LEU A 24 -0.74 11.53 -8.77
C LEU A 24 0.04 12.81 -8.47
N LYS A 25 1.37 12.74 -8.40
CA LYS A 25 2.23 13.90 -8.15
C LYS A 25 2.74 14.57 -9.43
N GLY A 26 2.65 13.88 -10.56
CA GLY A 26 3.19 14.31 -11.84
C GLY A 26 2.15 14.95 -12.76
N PRO A 27 2.11 14.59 -14.06
CA PRO A 27 1.32 15.30 -15.07
C PRO A 27 -0.19 15.23 -14.83
N LEU A 28 -0.68 14.24 -14.09
CA LEU A 28 -2.11 14.15 -13.75
C LEU A 28 -2.52 15.17 -12.68
N ALA A 29 -1.63 15.59 -11.78
CA ALA A 29 -1.95 16.55 -10.72
C ALA A 29 -2.43 17.91 -11.26
N VAL A 30 -1.90 18.30 -12.42
CA VAL A 30 -2.00 19.66 -12.97
C VAL A 30 -3.36 19.94 -13.62
N SER A 31 -4.22 18.93 -13.82
CA SER A 31 -5.44 19.09 -14.62
C SER A 31 -6.70 18.46 -14.02
N LEU A 32 -6.71 18.13 -12.72
CA LEU A 32 -7.86 17.48 -12.07
C LEU A 32 -8.90 18.49 -11.59
N SER A 33 -10.12 18.37 -12.10
CA SER A 33 -11.30 19.03 -11.51
C SER A 33 -11.73 18.33 -10.21
N ILE A 34 -12.50 19.01 -9.35
CA ILE A 34 -12.95 18.46 -8.04
C ILE A 34 -13.66 17.10 -8.16
N GLY A 35 -14.44 16.87 -9.23
CA GLY A 35 -15.10 15.59 -9.49
C GLY A 35 -14.12 14.48 -9.88
N MET A 36 -13.05 14.83 -10.61
CA MET A 36 -11.99 13.89 -10.98
C MET A 36 -11.12 13.53 -9.77
N VAL A 37 -10.87 14.47 -8.85
CA VAL A 37 -10.16 14.19 -7.58
C VAL A 37 -10.88 13.11 -6.77
N ALA A 38 -12.21 13.22 -6.61
CA ALA A 38 -13.00 12.22 -5.89
C ALA A 38 -12.97 10.83 -6.56
N MET A 39 -13.00 10.78 -7.90
CA MET A 39 -12.88 9.53 -8.65
C MET A 39 -11.48 8.90 -8.49
N VAL A 40 -10.42 9.69 -8.59
CA VAL A 40 -9.03 9.22 -8.41
C VAL A 40 -8.79 8.73 -6.98
N ALA A 41 -9.28 9.47 -5.98
CA ALA A 41 -9.17 9.09 -4.57
C ALA A 41 -9.91 7.78 -4.27
N SER A 42 -11.11 7.57 -4.85
CA SER A 42 -11.85 6.32 -4.64
C SER A 42 -11.15 5.12 -5.28
N VAL A 43 -10.61 5.24 -6.50
CA VAL A 43 -9.78 4.19 -7.12
C VAL A 43 -8.54 3.89 -6.27
N PHE A 44 -7.86 4.91 -5.78
CA PHE A 44 -6.70 4.76 -4.90
C PHE A 44 -7.03 3.97 -3.63
N VAL A 45 -8.13 4.34 -2.96
CA VAL A 45 -8.60 3.63 -1.75
C VAL A 45 -8.94 2.17 -2.06
N VAL A 46 -9.60 1.89 -3.18
CA VAL A 46 -9.92 0.51 -3.58
C VAL A 46 -8.65 -0.30 -3.81
N LEU A 47 -7.66 0.25 -4.53
CA LEU A 47 -6.37 -0.42 -4.75
C LEU A 47 -5.65 -0.71 -3.42
N PHE A 48 -5.66 0.26 -2.50
CA PHE A 48 -5.10 0.07 -1.17
C PHE A 48 -5.80 -1.04 -0.39
N ILE A 49 -7.14 -1.08 -0.40
CA ILE A 49 -7.92 -2.14 0.26
C ILE A 49 -7.56 -3.52 -0.31
N LEU A 50 -7.37 -3.64 -1.62
CA LEU A 50 -6.95 -4.91 -2.23
C LEU A 50 -5.56 -5.36 -1.72
N VAL A 51 -4.61 -4.44 -1.59
CA VAL A 51 -3.29 -4.73 -1.01
C VAL A 51 -3.42 -5.18 0.45
N VAL A 52 -4.24 -4.49 1.25
CA VAL A 52 -4.51 -4.85 2.65
C VAL A 52 -5.12 -6.25 2.78
N LEU A 53 -6.12 -6.58 1.95
CA LEU A 53 -6.77 -7.88 1.96
C LEU A 53 -5.80 -9.03 1.60
N LEU A 54 -4.88 -8.78 0.67
CA LEU A 54 -3.85 -9.76 0.30
C LEU A 54 -2.82 -9.93 1.42
N ALA A 55 -2.31 -8.83 1.97
CA ALA A 55 -1.39 -8.84 3.11
C ALA A 55 -1.98 -9.55 4.35
N TRP A 56 -3.30 -9.47 4.54
CA TRP A 56 -4.00 -10.15 5.64
C TRP A 56 -4.18 -11.66 5.40
N LYS A 57 -4.31 -12.11 4.14
CA LYS A 57 -4.68 -13.49 3.79
C LYS A 57 -3.54 -14.50 3.97
N GLU A 58 -2.30 -14.06 4.11
CA GLU A 58 -1.17 -14.95 4.38
C GLU A 58 -1.34 -15.70 5.72
N ARG A 59 -1.76 -16.96 5.66
CA ARG A 59 -1.83 -17.83 6.85
C ARG A 59 -0.42 -18.23 7.29
N ALA A 60 -0.10 -17.90 8.53
CA ALA A 60 1.10 -18.38 9.19
C ALA A 60 0.94 -19.87 9.56
N ARG A 61 1.87 -20.69 9.07
CA ARG A 61 1.95 -22.12 9.33
C ARG A 61 3.00 -22.34 10.44
N ASP A 62 2.49 -22.36 11.68
CA ASP A 62 3.07 -22.93 12.90
C ASP A 62 4.26 -22.25 13.65
N GLU A 63 4.33 -22.57 14.95
CA GLU A 63 5.15 -22.08 16.08
C GLU A 63 4.76 -20.72 16.71
N ARG A 64 4.13 -20.78 17.90
CA ARG A 64 3.43 -19.68 18.61
C ARG A 64 4.17 -18.35 18.72
N GLU A 65 5.49 -18.34 18.88
CA GLU A 65 6.25 -17.08 18.98
C GLU A 65 6.49 -16.40 17.62
N ARG A 66 6.60 -17.19 16.55
CA ARG A 66 6.72 -16.65 15.18
C ARG A 66 5.42 -16.00 14.75
N LEU A 67 4.29 -16.57 15.15
CA LEU A 67 2.96 -16.01 14.94
C LEU A 67 2.81 -14.60 15.53
N HIS A 68 3.17 -14.39 16.79
CA HIS A 68 3.03 -13.08 17.43
C HIS A 68 3.93 -12.00 16.81
N ARG A 69 5.18 -12.33 16.45
CA ARG A 69 6.09 -11.40 15.77
C ARG A 69 5.60 -11.04 14.36
N MET A 70 5.11 -12.02 13.60
CA MET A 70 4.51 -11.78 12.28
C MET A 70 3.24 -10.93 12.38
N LEU A 71 2.39 -11.17 13.38
CA LEU A 71 1.16 -10.40 13.58
C LEU A 71 1.47 -8.94 13.94
N ALA A 72 2.43 -8.71 14.85
CA ALA A 72 2.84 -7.37 15.25
C ALA A 72 3.41 -6.55 14.07
N GLY A 73 4.27 -7.18 13.25
CA GLY A 73 4.80 -6.55 12.03
C GLY A 73 3.71 -6.17 11.02
N ARG A 74 2.72 -7.05 10.82
CA ARG A 74 1.59 -6.80 9.92
C ARG A 74 0.67 -5.70 10.42
N ILE A 75 0.32 -5.72 11.70
CA ILE A 75 -0.53 -4.67 12.30
C ILE A 75 0.18 -3.32 12.22
N GLY A 76 1.49 -3.27 12.49
CA GLY A 76 2.29 -2.06 12.36
C GLY A 76 2.29 -1.50 10.93
N PHE A 77 2.54 -2.36 9.93
CA PHE A 77 2.45 -1.97 8.52
C PHE A 77 1.05 -1.44 8.16
N LEU A 78 -0.01 -2.19 8.49
CA LEU A 78 -1.38 -1.82 8.15
C LEU A 78 -1.81 -0.51 8.80
N THR A 79 -1.43 -0.30 10.06
CA THR A 79 -1.76 0.92 10.80
C THR A 79 -1.06 2.12 10.16
N GLY A 80 0.25 2.04 9.94
CA GLY A 80 1.00 3.14 9.34
C GLY A 80 0.59 3.43 7.89
N ALA A 81 0.37 2.39 7.08
CA ALA A 81 -0.09 2.54 5.71
C ALA A 81 -1.51 3.14 5.65
N SER A 82 -2.41 2.75 6.56
CA SER A 82 -3.76 3.34 6.64
C SER A 82 -3.73 4.81 7.01
N ILE A 83 -2.89 5.20 7.98
CA ILE A 83 -2.71 6.60 8.35
C ILE A 83 -2.17 7.42 7.17
N ALA A 84 -1.16 6.89 6.47
CA ALA A 84 -0.61 7.56 5.29
C ALA A 84 -1.66 7.71 4.17
N VAL A 85 -2.46 6.67 3.91
CA VAL A 85 -3.54 6.74 2.92
C VAL A 85 -4.60 7.78 3.31
N ILE A 86 -5.04 7.79 4.56
CA ILE A 86 -5.99 8.80 5.06
C ILE A 86 -5.40 10.20 4.89
N GLY A 87 -4.12 10.40 5.25
CA GLY A 87 -3.43 11.67 5.07
C GLY A 87 -3.40 12.14 3.61
N ILE A 88 -3.09 11.25 2.66
CA ILE A 88 -3.10 11.55 1.23
C ILE A 88 -4.51 11.92 0.78
N VAL A 89 -5.54 11.14 1.15
CA VAL A 89 -6.93 11.41 0.76
C VAL A 89 -7.38 12.77 1.30
N VAL A 90 -7.12 13.08 2.57
CA VAL A 90 -7.47 14.38 3.15
C VAL A 90 -6.73 15.52 2.46
N GLN A 91 -5.43 15.35 2.16
CA GLN A 91 -4.65 16.36 1.43
C GLN A 91 -5.18 16.59 0.02
N MET A 92 -5.61 15.53 -0.69
CA MET A 92 -6.21 15.66 -2.03
C MET A 92 -7.48 16.54 -2.04
N PHE A 93 -8.26 16.54 -0.96
CA PHE A 93 -9.48 17.36 -0.85
C PHE A 93 -9.23 18.77 -0.28
N HIS A 94 -8.27 18.94 0.61
CA HIS A 94 -8.00 20.22 1.27
C HIS A 94 -6.97 21.10 0.56
N HIS A 95 -5.97 20.49 -0.10
CA HIS A 95 -4.88 21.20 -0.75
C HIS A 95 -4.91 20.84 -2.23
N MET A 96 -5.68 21.64 -2.98
CA MET A 96 -6.07 21.37 -4.36
C MET A 96 -4.94 21.18 -5.39
N TYR A 97 -3.65 21.18 -5.01
CA TYR A 97 -2.54 21.08 -5.97
C TYR A 97 -1.26 20.37 -5.49
N GLU A 98 -1.04 20.16 -4.19
CA GLU A 98 0.24 19.60 -3.71
C GLU A 98 0.01 18.55 -2.62
N VAL A 99 0.11 17.28 -3.02
CA VAL A 99 0.25 16.18 -2.06
C VAL A 99 1.68 16.19 -1.53
N ASP A 100 1.83 16.14 -0.20
CA ASP A 100 3.14 16.21 0.44
C ASP A 100 4.02 15.01 0.01
N SER A 101 5.19 15.34 -0.54
CA SER A 101 6.21 14.39 -0.96
C SER A 101 6.56 13.39 0.13
N TRP A 102 6.58 13.81 1.39
CA TRP A 102 6.93 12.97 2.52
C TRP A 102 5.91 11.89 2.79
N LEU A 103 4.62 12.19 2.59
CA LEU A 103 3.53 11.23 2.77
C LEU A 103 3.58 10.16 1.68
N VAL A 104 3.82 10.57 0.45
CA VAL A 104 4.02 9.67 -0.71
C VAL A 104 5.25 8.78 -0.50
N LEU A 105 6.38 9.37 -0.09
CA LEU A 105 7.61 8.62 0.18
C LEU A 105 7.43 7.65 1.34
N THR A 106 6.76 8.06 2.42
CA THR A 106 6.49 7.20 3.58
C THR A 106 5.70 5.97 3.16
N LEU A 107 4.59 6.17 2.45
CA LEU A 107 3.75 5.06 1.98
C LEU A 107 4.53 4.17 1.00
N GLY A 108 5.29 4.75 0.06
CA GLY A 108 6.11 4.00 -0.89
C GLY A 108 7.18 3.14 -0.21
N VAL A 109 7.92 3.70 0.75
CA VAL A 109 8.94 2.97 1.51
C VAL A 109 8.31 1.85 2.33
N MET A 110 7.16 2.09 2.97
CA MET A 110 6.44 1.05 3.72
C MET A 110 5.99 -0.10 2.83
N LEU A 111 5.46 0.19 1.63
CA LEU A 111 5.02 -0.83 0.67
C LEU A 111 6.22 -1.66 0.17
N ILE A 112 7.35 -1.02 -0.15
CA ILE A 112 8.58 -1.72 -0.57
C ILE A 112 9.13 -2.58 0.57
N ALA A 113 9.19 -2.04 1.79
CA ALA A 113 9.66 -2.78 2.96
C ALA A 113 8.78 -4.01 3.25
N HIS A 114 7.45 -3.87 3.12
CA HIS A 114 6.53 -4.99 3.24
C HIS A 114 6.77 -6.04 2.16
N ALA A 115 6.84 -5.63 0.89
CA ALA A 115 7.10 -6.50 -0.25
C ALA A 115 8.41 -7.31 -0.10
N ILE A 116 9.50 -6.64 0.33
CA ILE A 116 10.78 -7.32 0.60
C ILE A 116 10.62 -8.33 1.74
N GLY A 117 9.94 -7.95 2.83
CA GLY A 117 9.65 -8.83 3.95
C GLY A 117 8.87 -10.08 3.55
N THR A 118 7.85 -9.92 2.70
CA THR A 118 7.04 -11.02 2.16
C THR A 118 7.88 -11.96 1.30
N VAL A 119 8.71 -11.42 0.39
CA VAL A 119 9.60 -12.23 -0.47
C VAL A 119 10.65 -12.99 0.34
N TYR A 120 11.28 -12.33 1.33
CA TYR A 120 12.27 -12.98 2.20
C TYR A 120 11.64 -14.08 3.06
N GLY A 121 10.45 -13.81 3.60
CA GLY A 121 9.67 -14.79 4.36
C GLY A 121 9.40 -16.04 3.53
N HIS A 122 9.10 -15.89 2.24
CA HIS A 122 8.84 -17.01 1.34
C HIS A 122 10.10 -17.78 0.91
N ARG A 123 11.27 -17.13 0.84
CA ARG A 123 12.55 -17.78 0.50
C ARG A 123 13.17 -18.56 1.67
N ASN A 124 12.89 -18.17 2.91
CA ASN A 124 13.48 -18.77 4.12
C ASN A 124 12.49 -19.66 4.91
N SER A 125 11.38 -20.07 4.30
CA SER A 125 10.38 -21.01 4.84
C SER A 125 10.27 -22.24 3.96
#